data_AF-A0A4Z1FJV6-F1
#
_entry.id   AF-A0A4Z1FJV6-F1
#
_cell.length_a   1.000
_cell.length_b   1.000
_cell.length_c   1.000
_cell.angle_alpha   90.00
_cell.angle_beta   90.00
_cell.angle_gamma   90.00
#
_symmetry.space_group_name_H-M   'P 1'
#
loop_
_entity.id
_entity.type
_entity.pdbx_description
1 polymer ?
#
loop_
_entity_poly.entity_id
_entity_poly.type
_entity_poly.pdbx_seq_one_letter_code
_entity_poly.pdbx_strand_id
1 'polypeptide(L)'
;MSETSSFEADIIRPQTPEDRSIYTESKNPSASMALFNVEDSVWFYIARKGNFEFKISARKQEEGKFVYQLKDPKTGVLYKEGEWVKQERLDSA
;
A
#
# COMPACT_ATOMS: atom_id res chain seq x y z
N MET A 1 -7.59 -5.65 65.04
CA MET A 1 -7.33 -7.02 64.58
C MET A 1 -7.32 -6.96 63.06
N SER A 2 -6.21 -7.34 62.45
CA SER A 2 -5.91 -7.10 61.04
C SER A 2 -6.42 -8.27 60.20
N GLU A 3 -7.29 -8.00 59.24
CA GLU A 3 -7.70 -8.96 58.21
C GLU A 3 -6.54 -9.15 57.23
N THR A 4 -5.99 -10.36 57.18
CA THR A 4 -5.02 -10.80 56.18
C THR A 4 -5.71 -10.90 54.82
N SER A 5 -5.44 -9.93 53.94
CA SER A 5 -5.80 -9.98 52.52
C SER A 5 -4.91 -11.01 51.81
N SER A 6 -5.53 -12.08 51.34
CA SER A 6 -4.90 -13.12 50.53
C SER A 6 -4.56 -12.55 49.16
N PHE A 7 -3.26 -12.45 48.85
CA PHE A 7 -2.78 -12.28 47.49
C PHE A 7 -3.16 -13.53 46.69
N GLU A 8 -4.27 -13.46 45.95
CA GLU A 8 -4.55 -14.42 44.89
C GLU A 8 -3.46 -14.27 43.81
N ALA A 9 -2.61 -15.29 43.72
CA ALA A 9 -1.70 -15.46 42.62
C ALA A 9 -2.55 -15.66 41.35
N ASP A 10 -2.55 -14.67 40.46
CA ASP A 10 -3.03 -14.80 39.09
C ASP A 10 -2.29 -15.97 38.42
N ILE A 11 -2.95 -17.13 38.39
CA ILE A 11 -2.48 -18.30 37.66
C ILE A 11 -2.63 -17.96 36.18
N ILE A 12 -1.54 -17.53 35.54
CA ILE A 12 -1.47 -17.28 34.11
C ILE A 12 -1.79 -18.59 33.37
N ARG A 13 -3.05 -18.74 32.93
CA ARG A 13 -3.44 -19.86 32.07
C ARG A 13 -2.86 -19.65 30.67
N PRO A 14 -2.27 -20.69 30.05
CA PRO A 14 -1.85 -20.60 28.65
C PRO A 14 -3.09 -20.42 27.77
N GLN A 15 -3.09 -19.37 26.94
CA GLN A 15 -4.16 -19.11 25.97
C GLN A 15 -4.27 -20.30 25.00
N THR A 16 -5.42 -20.94 24.96
CA THR A 16 -5.74 -21.97 23.96
C THR A 16 -6.14 -21.30 22.64
N PRO A 17 -6.01 -21.97 21.48
CA PRO A 17 -6.44 -21.42 20.19
C PRO A 17 -7.93 -21.02 20.12
N GLU A 18 -8.72 -21.53 21.06
CA GLU A 18 -10.16 -21.28 21.21
C GLU A 18 -10.46 -19.97 21.95
N ASP A 19 -9.48 -19.36 22.61
CA ASP A 19 -9.58 -18.05 23.30
C ASP A 19 -9.50 -16.84 22.33
N ARG A 20 -9.58 -17.10 21.01
CA ARG A 20 -9.56 -16.09 19.95
C ARG A 20 -10.87 -15.28 19.81
N SER A 21 -11.58 -15.06 20.91
CA SER A 21 -12.80 -14.24 20.95
C SER A 21 -12.53 -12.75 20.73
N ILE A 22 -11.26 -12.33 20.73
CA ILE A 22 -10.84 -10.95 20.51
C ILE A 22 -10.17 -10.86 19.16
N TYR A 23 -10.93 -10.46 18.15
CA TYR A 23 -10.35 -9.93 16.92
C TYR A 23 -9.78 -8.54 17.22
N THR A 24 -8.49 -8.46 17.51
CA THR A 24 -7.78 -7.18 17.43
C THR A 24 -7.68 -6.81 15.96
N GLU A 25 -8.65 -6.02 15.49
CA GLU A 25 -8.58 -5.39 14.18
C GLU A 25 -7.24 -4.66 14.07
N SER A 26 -6.40 -5.10 13.13
CA SER A 26 -5.08 -4.52 12.93
C SER A 26 -5.27 -3.05 12.54
N LYS A 27 -5.03 -2.13 13.49
CA LYS A 27 -5.16 -0.67 13.31
C LYS A 27 -4.15 -0.08 12.33
N ASN A 28 -3.34 -0.90 11.68
CA ASN A 28 -2.44 -0.48 10.62
C ASN A 28 -3.09 -0.84 9.29
N PRO A 29 -3.86 0.07 8.66
CA PRO A 29 -4.10 -0.06 7.22
C PRO A 29 -2.71 -0.11 6.59
N SER A 30 -2.34 -1.23 5.97
CA SER A 30 -1.03 -1.39 5.32
C SER A 30 -0.73 -0.13 4.53
N ALA A 31 0.28 0.63 4.97
CA ALA A 31 0.73 1.80 4.23
C ALA A 31 0.98 1.33 2.80
N SER A 32 0.22 1.86 1.84
CA SER A 32 0.34 1.45 0.44
C SER A 32 1.80 1.58 0.05
N MET A 33 2.42 0.52 -0.44
CA MET A 33 3.83 0.54 -0.86
C MET A 33 3.93 0.99 -2.31
N ALA A 34 4.97 1.76 -2.63
CA ALA A 34 5.26 2.13 -4.00
C ALA A 34 5.72 0.87 -4.76
N LEU A 35 4.98 0.49 -5.81
CA LEU A 35 5.32 -0.64 -6.66
C LEU A 35 6.34 -0.27 -7.75
N PHE A 36 6.45 1.02 -8.07
CA PHE A 36 7.30 1.49 -9.17
C PHE A 36 8.23 2.64 -8.71
N ASN A 37 9.41 2.69 -9.31
CA ASN A 37 10.39 3.74 -9.15
C ASN A 37 10.43 4.65 -10.38
N VAL A 38 11.08 5.80 -10.24
CA VAL A 38 11.35 6.69 -11.38
C VAL A 38 12.28 5.97 -12.35
N GLU A 39 12.06 6.15 -13.65
CA GLU A 39 12.68 5.44 -14.78
C GLU A 39 12.22 4.00 -15.04
N ASP A 40 11.41 3.39 -14.16
CA ASP A 40 10.84 2.06 -14.41
C ASP A 40 9.93 2.09 -15.65
N SER A 41 10.01 1.03 -16.46
CA SER A 41 9.07 0.78 -17.56
C SER A 41 7.78 0.15 -17.02
N VAL A 42 6.64 0.68 -17.47
CA VAL A 42 5.31 0.21 -17.07
C VAL A 42 4.37 0.13 -18.28
N TRP A 43 3.50 -0.88 -18.30
CA TRP A 43 2.35 -0.91 -19.21
C TRP A 43 1.24 -0.03 -18.63
N PHE A 44 0.70 0.85 -19.46
CA PHE A 44 -0.44 1.69 -19.12
C PHE A 44 -1.57 1.50 -20.12
N TYR A 45 -2.75 1.16 -19.61
CA TYR A 45 -3.95 1.00 -20.43
C TYR A 45 -4.62 2.36 -20.71
N ILE A 46 -4.67 2.71 -21.99
CA ILE A 46 -5.42 3.86 -22.50
C ILE A 46 -6.71 3.35 -23.15
N ALA A 47 -7.85 3.71 -22.56
CA ALA A 47 -9.16 3.35 -23.08
C ALA A 47 -9.28 3.70 -24.57
N ARG A 48 -9.78 2.73 -25.36
CA ARG A 48 -9.95 2.81 -26.83
C ARG A 48 -8.65 2.84 -27.66
N LYS A 49 -7.47 2.83 -27.03
CA LYS A 49 -6.18 2.76 -27.74
C LYS A 49 -5.39 1.48 -27.46
N GLY A 50 -5.55 0.89 -26.26
CA GLY A 50 -4.85 -0.32 -25.83
C GLY A 50 -3.78 -0.07 -24.77
N ASN A 51 -2.90 -1.05 -24.58
CA ASN A 51 -1.77 -0.99 -23.65
C ASN A 51 -0.54 -0.40 -24.35
N PHE A 52 0.12 0.54 -23.69
CA PHE A 52 1.34 1.17 -24.20
C PHE A 52 2.41 1.18 -23.11
N GLU A 53 3.66 1.02 -23.51
CA GLU A 53 4.79 1.11 -22.60
C GLU A 53 5.14 2.58 -22.35
N PHE A 54 5.25 2.95 -21.09
CA PHE A 54 5.70 4.26 -20.63
C PHE A 54 6.82 4.09 -19.61
N LYS A 55 7.58 5.17 -19.37
CA LYS A 55 8.47 5.27 -18.22
C LYS A 55 7.87 6.14 -17.14
N ILE A 56 8.15 5.81 -15.89
CA ILE A 56 7.83 6.68 -14.75
C ILE A 56 8.76 7.89 -14.78
N SER A 57 8.19 9.08 -14.89
CA SER A 57 8.92 10.35 -14.82
C SER A 57 9.03 10.88 -13.38
N ALA A 58 7.96 10.72 -12.60
CA ALA A 58 7.90 11.18 -11.23
C ALA A 58 6.90 10.33 -10.43
N ARG A 59 7.08 10.28 -9.10
CA ARG A 59 6.14 9.64 -8.17
C ARG A 59 5.83 10.57 -7.00
N LYS A 60 4.61 10.49 -6.49
CA LYS A 60 4.22 11.13 -5.23
C LYS A 60 3.17 10.27 -4.51
N GLN A 61 2.98 10.56 -3.22
CA GLN A 61 1.91 9.97 -2.44
C GLN A 61 0.79 11.00 -2.24
N GLU A 62 -0.45 10.62 -2.53
CA GLU A 62 -1.65 11.44 -2.40
C GLU A 62 -2.71 10.62 -1.65
N GLU A 63 -3.20 11.14 -0.52
CA GLU A 63 -4.18 10.45 0.35
C GLU A 63 -3.76 9.02 0.75
N GLY A 64 -2.47 8.80 0.97
CA GLY A 64 -1.93 7.47 1.32
C GLY A 64 -1.75 6.52 0.14
N LYS A 65 -2.11 6.92 -1.10
CA LYS A 65 -1.92 6.13 -2.33
C LYS A 65 -0.80 6.70 -3.19
N PHE A 66 -0.09 5.83 -3.90
CA PHE A 66 0.93 6.26 -4.86
C PHE A 66 0.33 6.61 -6.22
N VAL A 67 0.74 7.77 -6.74
CA VAL A 67 0.43 8.23 -8.09
C VAL A 67 1.72 8.58 -8.83
N TYR A 68 1.68 8.42 -10.14
CA TYR A 68 2.85 8.45 -11.00
C TYR A 68 2.61 9.32 -12.22
N GLN A 69 3.63 10.05 -12.64
CA GLN A 69 3.62 10.78 -13.89
C GLN A 69 4.35 9.94 -14.94
N LEU A 70 3.75 9.78 -16.12
CA LEU A 70 4.29 8.95 -17.19
C LEU A 70 4.96 9.81 -18.26
N LYS A 71 6.03 9.30 -18.85
CA LYS A 71 6.67 9.87 -20.04
C LYS A 71 6.87 8.81 -21.12
N ASP A 72 6.73 9.22 -22.36
CA ASP A 72 7.01 8.37 -23.50
C ASP A 72 8.52 8.01 -23.51
N PRO A 73 8.89 6.72 -23.64
CA PRO A 73 10.28 6.29 -23.50
C PRO A 73 11.16 6.73 -24.67
N LYS A 74 10.57 7.07 -25.83
CA LYS A 74 11.31 7.45 -27.04
C LYS A 74 11.50 8.97 -27.14
N THR A 75 10.45 9.71 -26.81
CA THR A 75 10.40 11.17 -26.97
C THR A 75 10.64 11.93 -25.67
N GLY A 76 10.50 11.27 -24.52
CA GLY A 76 10.57 11.90 -23.19
C GLY A 76 9.39 12.81 -22.87
N VAL A 77 8.40 12.91 -23.76
CA VAL A 77 7.22 13.78 -23.60
C VAL A 77 6.30 13.19 -22.53
N LEU A 78 5.82 14.05 -21.64
CA LEU A 78 4.88 13.65 -20.59
C LEU A 78 3.53 13.24 -21.18
N TYR A 79 2.97 12.16 -20.64
CA TYR A 79 1.62 11.72 -21.01
C TYR A 79 0.60 12.78 -20.61
N LYS A 80 -0.23 13.21 -21.58
CA LYS A 80 -1.28 14.24 -21.42
C LYS A 80 -0.80 15.45 -20.59
N GLU A 81 0.33 16.04 -20.98
CA GLU A 81 0.88 17.23 -20.33
C GLU A 81 1.20 17.04 -18.84
N GLY A 82 1.43 15.80 -18.41
CA GLY A 82 1.84 15.48 -17.05
C GLY A 82 0.73 14.98 -16.12
N GLU A 83 -0.29 14.30 -16.67
CA GLU A 83 -1.36 13.66 -15.89
C GLU A 83 -0.78 12.69 -14.85
N TRP A 84 -1.31 12.77 -13.62
CA TRP A 84 -0.97 11.83 -12.55
C TRP A 84 -1.88 10.60 -12.61
N VAL A 85 -1.26 9.44 -12.69
CA VAL A 85 -1.92 8.15 -12.86
C VAL A 85 -1.79 7.34 -11.58
N LYS A 86 -2.89 6.72 -11.14
CA LYS A 86 -2.91 5.83 -9.96
C LYS A 86 -2.12 4.55 -10.24
N GLN A 87 -1.43 4.05 -9.21
CA GLN A 87 -0.70 2.78 -9.26
C GLN A 87 -1.53 1.62 -9.83
N GLU A 88 -2.82 1.57 -9.47
CA GLU A 88 -3.78 0.52 -9.86
C GLU A 88 -4.03 0.44 -11.38
N ARG A 89 -3.57 1.42 -12.16
CA ARG A 89 -3.71 1.46 -13.63
C ARG A 89 -2.43 1.06 -14.37
N LEU A 90 -1.36 0.73 -13.64
CA LEU A 90 -0.05 0.43 -14.17
C LEU A 90 0.28 -1.03 -13.90
N ASP A 91 0.86 -1.68 -14.90
CA ASP A 91 1.42 -3.02 -14.81
C ASP A 91 2.93 -2.97 -15.07
N SER A 92 3.67 -3.94 -14.54
CA SER A 92 5.11 -4.06 -14.84
C SER A 92 5.31 -4.40 -16.32
N ALA A 93 6.23 -3.71 -16.99
CA ALA A 93 6.49 -3.88 -18.41
C ALA A 93 7.15 -5.22 -18.79
#